data_AF-A0A0D2JIA2-F1
#
_entry.id   AF-A0A0D2JIA2-F1
#
_cell.length_a   1.000
_cell.length_b   1.000
_cell.length_c   1.000
_cell.angle_alpha   90.00
_cell.angle_beta   90.00
_cell.angle_gamma   90.00
#
_symmetry.space_group_name_H-M   'P 1'
#
loop_
_entity.id
_entity.type
_entity.pdbx_description
1 polymer ?
#
loop_
_entity_poly.entity_id
_entity_poly.type
_entity_poly.pdbx_seq_one_letter_code
_entity_poly.pdbx_strand_id
1 'polypeptide(L)'
;MVDEESINLGVNATPQFIGSLMELVWAQIGNAAIDLEAFAKHAGRSTIKTDDVMLLARRNEGLEQLLRDELKRLEQAKSKHDDAR
;
A
#
# COMPACT_ATOMS: atom_id res chain seq x y z
N MET A 1 8.67 -11.74 4.58
CA MET A 1 7.43 -11.22 5.20
C MET A 1 6.88 -12.18 6.24
N VAL A 2 6.17 -13.28 5.89
CA VAL A 2 5.63 -14.19 6.94
C VAL A 2 6.75 -14.91 7.70
N ASP A 3 7.72 -15.50 6.99
CA ASP A 3 8.83 -16.21 7.64
C ASP A 3 9.68 -15.29 8.53
N GLU A 4 9.95 -14.08 8.03
CA GLU A 4 10.69 -13.04 8.76
C GLU A 4 9.98 -12.65 10.06
N GLU A 5 8.65 -12.43 9.99
CA GLU A 5 7.86 -12.07 11.16
C GLU A 5 7.71 -13.24 12.15
N SER A 6 7.60 -14.47 11.65
CA SER A 6 7.63 -15.69 12.46
C SER A 6 8.93 -15.82 13.25
N ILE A 7 10.07 -15.50 12.64
CA ILE A 7 11.37 -15.45 13.34
C ILE A 7 11.37 -14.36 14.42
N ASN A 8 10.92 -13.14 14.08
CA ASN A 8 10.91 -12.01 15.02
C ASN A 8 10.04 -12.28 16.25
N LEU A 9 8.89 -12.92 16.06
CA LEU A 9 7.94 -13.23 17.13
C LEU A 9 8.28 -14.54 17.88
N GLY A 10 9.24 -15.34 17.38
CA GLY A 10 9.59 -16.63 17.96
C GLY A 10 8.47 -17.67 17.85
N VAL A 11 7.61 -17.56 16.82
CA VAL A 11 6.46 -18.45 16.61
C VAL A 11 6.42 -18.97 15.18
N ASN A 12 5.85 -20.16 14.98
CA ASN A 12 5.67 -20.72 13.64
C ASN A 12 4.30 -20.33 13.07
N ALA A 13 4.27 -19.95 11.79
CA ALA A 13 3.04 -19.83 11.02
C ALA A 13 2.59 -21.20 10.51
N THR A 14 1.32 -21.55 10.71
CA THR A 14 0.77 -22.80 10.16
C THR A 14 0.51 -22.67 8.66
N PRO A 15 0.55 -23.77 7.88
CA PRO A 15 0.19 -23.72 6.46
C PRO A 15 -1.22 -23.16 6.21
N GLN A 16 -2.15 -23.44 7.12
CA GLN A 16 -3.53 -22.94 7.05
C GLN A 16 -3.58 -21.43 7.24
N PHE A 17 -2.84 -20.89 8.23
CA PHE A 17 -2.75 -19.44 8.44
C PHE A 17 -2.14 -18.74 7.22
N ILE A 18 -1.06 -19.29 6.66
CA ILE A 18 -0.43 -18.76 5.45
C ILE A 18 -1.42 -18.73 4.29
N GLY A 19 -2.14 -19.84 4.07
CA GLY A 19 -3.18 -19.92 3.03
C GLY A 19 -4.31 -18.92 3.23
N SER A 20 -4.85 -18.81 4.45
CA SER A 20 -5.92 -17.84 4.74
C SER A 20 -5.46 -16.39 4.60
N LEU A 21 -4.23 -16.07 5.01
CA LEU A 21 -3.66 -14.74 4.83
C LEU A 21 -3.48 -14.41 3.34
N MET A 22 -3.06 -15.39 2.53
CA MET A 22 -2.91 -15.21 1.08
C MET A 22 -4.25 -14.89 0.41
N GLU A 23 -5.31 -15.63 0.73
CA GLU A 23 -6.67 -15.38 0.22
C GLU A 23 -7.20 -14.01 0.66
N LEU A 24 -6.94 -13.61 1.92
CA LEU A 24 -7.31 -12.29 2.41
C LEU A 24 -6.62 -11.18 1.63
N VAL A 25 -5.31 -11.29 1.41
CA VAL A 25 -4.54 -10.31 0.64
C VAL A 25 -5.02 -10.26 -0.81
N TRP A 26 -5.32 -11.42 -1.42
CA TRP A 26 -5.88 -11.50 -2.77
C TRP A 26 -7.20 -10.74 -2.89
N ALA A 27 -8.14 -10.99 -1.98
CA ALA A 27 -9.41 -10.25 -1.94
C ALA A 27 -9.20 -8.75 -1.72
N GLN A 28 -8.24 -8.38 -0.86
CA GLN A 28 -7.93 -6.98 -0.58
C GLN A 28 -7.34 -6.25 -1.79
N ILE A 29 -6.51 -6.92 -2.60
CA ILE A 29 -5.99 -6.36 -3.87
C ILE A 29 -7.15 -6.05 -4.81
N GLY A 30 -8.13 -6.96 -4.94
CA GLY A 30 -9.32 -6.75 -5.76
C GLY A 30 -10.11 -5.51 -5.33
N ASN A 31 -10.38 -5.38 -4.03
CA ASN A 31 -11.08 -4.21 -3.48
C ASN A 31 -10.29 -2.91 -3.71
N ALA A 32 -8.99 -2.91 -3.42
CA ALA A 32 -8.13 -1.75 -3.61
C ALA A 32 -8.06 -1.29 -5.08
N ALA A 33 -7.99 -2.23 -6.02
CA ALA A 33 -7.96 -1.91 -7.45
C ALA A 33 -9.25 -1.22 -7.92
N ILE A 34 -10.41 -1.75 -7.52
CA ILE A 34 -11.72 -1.17 -7.85
C ILE A 34 -11.84 0.24 -7.28
N ASP A 35 -11.47 0.43 -6.01
CA ASP A 35 -11.55 1.73 -5.35
C ASP A 35 -10.61 2.75 -6.02
N LEU A 36 -9.37 2.39 -6.31
CA LEU A 36 -8.40 3.27 -6.97
C LEU A 36 -8.85 3.69 -8.37
N GLU A 37 -9.39 2.75 -9.16
CA GLU A 37 -9.96 3.07 -10.47
C GLU A 37 -11.14 4.03 -10.34
N ALA A 38 -12.06 3.77 -9.40
CA ALA A 38 -13.21 4.62 -9.15
C ALA A 38 -12.81 6.04 -8.73
N PHE A 39 -11.79 6.20 -7.88
CA PHE A 39 -11.28 7.50 -7.45
C PHE A 39 -10.65 8.29 -8.61
N ALA A 40 -9.81 7.64 -9.42
CA ALA A 40 -9.21 8.27 -10.59
C ALA A 40 -10.31 8.71 -11.59
N LYS A 41 -11.29 7.84 -11.84
CA LYS A 41 -12.42 8.13 -12.74
C LYS A 41 -13.31 9.26 -12.22
N HIS A 42 -13.59 9.30 -10.92
CA HIS A 42 -14.35 10.38 -10.30
C HIS A 42 -13.68 11.74 -10.50
N ALA A 43 -12.36 11.78 -10.51
CA ALA A 43 -11.56 12.97 -10.81
C ALA A 43 -11.32 13.21 -12.32
N GLY A 44 -12.01 12.50 -13.21
CA GLY A 44 -11.88 12.65 -14.66
C GLY A 44 -10.55 12.15 -15.24
N ARG A 45 -9.84 11.27 -14.54
CA ARG A 45 -8.52 10.74 -14.94
C ARG A 45 -8.61 9.26 -15.29
N SER A 46 -7.73 8.81 -16.19
CA SER A 46 -7.48 7.39 -16.48
C SER A 46 -6.18 6.87 -15.86
N THR A 47 -5.43 7.73 -15.18
CA THR A 47 -4.19 7.39 -14.49
C THR A 47 -4.34 7.67 -13.00
N ILE A 48 -4.07 6.64 -12.19
CA ILE A 48 -4.06 6.71 -10.73
C ILE A 48 -2.93 7.64 -10.28
N LYS A 49 -3.21 8.49 -9.29
CA LYS A 49 -2.28 9.42 -8.67
C LYS A 49 -2.19 9.17 -7.17
N THR A 50 -1.23 9.84 -6.52
CA THR A 50 -0.98 9.74 -5.08
C THR A 50 -2.22 10.08 -4.25
N ASP A 51 -3.02 11.07 -4.68
CA ASP A 51 -4.26 11.45 -4.00
C ASP A 51 -5.28 10.31 -3.92
N ASP A 52 -5.34 9.43 -4.94
CA ASP A 52 -6.25 8.27 -4.94
C ASP A 52 -5.83 7.25 -3.87
N VAL A 53 -4.51 7.05 -3.71
CA VAL A 53 -3.93 6.16 -2.69
C VAL A 53 -4.12 6.74 -1.29
N MET A 54 -3.98 8.06 -1.12
CA MET A 54 -4.30 8.73 0.15
C MET A 54 -5.78 8.57 0.51
N LEU A 55 -6.67 8.70 -0.48
CA LEU A 55 -8.11 8.53 -0.28
C LEU A 55 -8.47 7.09 0.11
N LEU A 56 -7.77 6.09 -0.43
CA LEU A 56 -7.93 4.69 -0.05
C LEU A 56 -7.59 4.47 1.43
N ALA A 57 -6.55 5.12 1.95
CA ALA A 57 -6.07 4.96 3.32
C ALA A 57 -6.89 5.72 4.39
N ARG A 58 -7.81 6.61 3.99
CA ARG A 58 -8.53 7.58 4.86
C ARG A 58 -9.25 7.00 6.08
N ARG A 59 -9.52 5.69 6.10
CA ARG A 59 -10.23 5.01 7.21
C ARG A 59 -9.28 4.47 8.28
N ASN A 60 -7.97 4.60 8.08
CA ASN A 60 -6.94 4.16 8.99
C ASN A 60 -5.88 5.26 9.10
N GLU A 61 -6.01 6.11 10.12
CA GLU A 61 -5.14 7.27 10.35
C GLU A 61 -3.66 6.87 10.45
N GLY A 62 -3.36 5.74 11.07
CA GLY A 62 -1.99 5.23 11.18
C GLY A 62 -1.40 4.84 9.83
N LEU A 63 -2.19 4.15 8.99
CA LEU A 63 -1.78 3.81 7.64
C LEU A 63 -1.63 5.06 6.77
N GLU A 64 -2.56 6.00 6.86
CA GLU A 64 -2.50 7.27 6.13
C GLU A 64 -1.22 8.02 6.46
N GLN A 65 -0.87 8.14 7.75
CA GLN A 65 0.35 8.81 8.18
C GLN A 65 1.60 8.12 7.63
N LEU A 66 1.68 6.79 7.72
CA LEU A 66 2.80 6.01 7.16
C LEU A 66 2.97 6.25 5.66
N LEU A 67 1.87 6.25 4.90
CA LEU A 67 1.91 6.48 3.45
C LEU A 67 2.27 7.92 3.10
N ARG A 68 1.86 8.91 3.90
CA ARG A 68 2.25 10.31 3.72
C ARG A 68 3.75 10.51 3.93
N ASP A 69 4.32 9.87 4.93
CA ASP A 69 5.76 9.99 5.20
C ASP A 69 6.58 9.27 4.13
N GLU A 70 6.10 8.13 3.63
CA GLU A 70 6.71 7.46 2.48
C GLU A 70 6.62 8.31 1.20
N LEU A 71 5.50 8.97 0.94
CA LEU A 71 5.36 9.86 -0.20
C LEU A 71 6.40 11.00 -0.17
N LYS A 72 6.58 11.66 0.98
CA LYS A 72 7.62 12.69 1.16
C LYS A 72 9.01 12.15 0.86
N ARG A 73 9.31 10.91 1.30
CA ARG A 73 10.60 10.25 1.04
C ARG A 73 10.83 10.05 -0.46
N LEU A 74 9.82 9.60 -1.20
CA LEU A 74 9.88 9.39 -2.65
C LEU A 74 10.05 10.70 -3.41
N GLU A 75 9.37 11.77 -3.00
CA GLU A 75 9.52 13.10 -3.60
C GLU A 75 10.94 13.65 -3.42
N GLN A 76 11.51 13.50 -2.21
CA GLN A 76 12.90 13.88 -1.94
C GLN A 76 13.91 13.07 -2.77
N ALA A 77 13.68 11.76 -2.91
CA ALA A 77 14.54 10.91 -3.72
C ALA A 77 14.50 11.30 -5.20
N LYS A 78 13.32 11.65 -5.71
CA LYS A 78 13.14 12.14 -7.09
C LYS A 78 13.87 13.46 -7.33
N SER A 79 13.73 14.44 -6.43
CA SER A 79 14.43 15.73 -6.53
C SER A 79 15.94 15.53 -6.62
N LYS A 80 16.52 14.71 -5.74
CA LYS A 80 17.97 14.41 -5.75
C LYS A 80 18.45 13.74 -7.04
N HIS A 81 17.61 12.89 -7.63
CA HIS A 81 17.93 12.25 -8.90
C HIS A 81 17.91 13.27 -10.05
N ASP A 82 16.93 14.18 -10.05
CA ASP A 82 16.82 15.23 -11.06
C ASP A 82 17.95 16.27 -10.94
N ASP A 83 18.42 16.58 -9.73
CA ASP A 83 19.58 17.45 -9.46
C ASP A 83 20.93 16.83 -9.89
N ALA A 84 20.99 15.50 -10.02
CA ALA A 84 22.20 14.75 -10.40
C ALA A 84 22.35 14.52 -11.91
N ARG A 85 21.38 14.94 -12.73
CA ARG A 85 21.33 14.76 -14.18
C ARG A 85 21.65 16.04 -14.93
#